data_AF-A0A845BCY6-F1
#
_entry.id   AF-A0A845BCY6-F1
#
_cell.length_a   1.000
_cell.length_b   1.000
_cell.length_c   1.000
_cell.angle_alpha   90.00
_cell.angle_beta   90.00
_cell.angle_gamma   90.00
#
_symmetry.space_group_name_H-M   'P 1'
#
loop_
_entity.id
_entity.type
_entity.pdbx_description
1 polymer ?
#
loop_
_entity_poly.entity_id
_entity_poly.type
_entity_poly.pdbx_seq_one_letter_code
_entity_poly.pdbx_strand_id
1 'polypeptide(L)'
;MNWFTGFVVYFLVWWTVLFAVLPVGIRPDPDGQAPGNWRGAPEAPGIGRKALWTTVVATVVFLGIYSLITSDWLSFRHGWLAMPID
;
A
#
# COMPACT_ATOMS: atom_id res chain seq x y z
N MET A 1 -19.20 0.39 -5.09
CA MET A 1 -18.75 0.08 -3.71
C MET A 1 -19.50 0.94 -2.71
N ASN A 2 -19.86 0.43 -1.53
CA ASN A 2 -20.37 1.26 -0.44
C ASN A 2 -19.20 1.97 0.30
N TRP A 3 -19.51 2.98 1.13
CA TRP A 3 -18.50 3.80 1.81
C TRP A 3 -17.68 3.00 2.83
N PHE A 4 -18.30 2.07 3.55
CA PHE A 4 -17.64 1.23 4.56
C PHE A 4 -16.63 0.27 3.92
N THR A 5 -17.05 -0.47 2.90
CA THR A 5 -16.16 -1.35 2.12
C THR A 5 -15.05 -0.56 1.44
N GLY A 6 -15.35 0.65 0.94
CA GLY A 6 -14.34 1.57 0.41
C GLY A 6 -13.26 1.91 1.43
N PHE A 7 -13.67 2.29 2.65
CA PHE A 7 -12.74 2.57 3.75
C PHE A 7 -11.91 1.34 4.13
N VAL A 8 -12.52 0.17 4.28
CA VAL A 8 -11.82 -1.08 4.63
C VAL A 8 -10.76 -1.42 3.58
N VAL A 9 -11.11 -1.36 2.28
CA VAL A 9 -10.17 -1.62 1.20
C VAL A 9 -9.02 -0.61 1.21
N TYR A 10 -9.32 0.69 1.36
CA TYR A 10 -8.29 1.72 1.45
C TYR A 10 -7.35 1.47 2.64
N PHE A 11 -7.88 1.13 3.81
CA PHE A 11 -7.08 0.85 5.00
C PHE A 11 -6.15 -0.35 4.79
N LEU A 12 -6.63 -1.44 4.20
CA LEU A 12 -5.81 -2.61 3.87
C LEU A 12 -4.70 -2.25 2.87
N VAL A 13 -5.05 -1.55 1.79
CA VAL A 13 -4.10 -1.07 0.78
C VAL A 13 -3.04 -0.18 1.43
N TRP A 14 -3.46 0.76 2.28
CA TRP A 14 -2.54 1.67 2.98
C TRP A 14 -1.54 0.91 3.85
N TRP A 15 -1.96 -0.12 4.60
CA TRP A 15 -1.06 -0.96 5.37
C TRP A 15 -0.09 -1.76 4.51
N THR A 16 -0.57 -2.36 3.41
CA THR A 16 0.30 -3.07 2.45
C THR A 16 1.35 -2.13 1.86
N VAL A 17 0.94 -0.93 1.44
CA VAL A 17 1.84 0.08 0.89
C VAL A 17 2.83 0.58 1.94
N LEU A 18 2.42 0.73 3.21
CA LEU A 18 3.33 1.12 4.28
C LEU A 18 4.50 0.14 4.36
N PHE A 19 4.22 -1.17 4.41
CA PHE A 19 5.26 -2.19 4.44
C PHE A 19 6.12 -2.21 3.17
N ALA A 20 5.54 -1.92 2.00
CA ALA A 20 6.29 -1.83 0.75
C ALA A 20 7.22 -0.59 0.69
N VAL A 21 6.82 0.53 1.29
CA VAL A 21 7.57 1.80 1.28
C VAL A 21 8.62 1.88 2.39
N LEU A 22 8.41 1.19 3.53
CA LEU A 22 9.33 1.19 4.67
C LEU A 22 10.82 0.91 4.33
N PRO A 23 11.18 -0.08 3.47
CA PRO A 23 12.57 -0.36 3.15
C PRO A 23 13.19 0.66 2.18
N VAL A 24 12.41 1.57 1.60
CA VAL A 24 12.92 2.54 0.62
C VAL A 24 13.67 3.66 1.33
N GLY A 25 14.91 3.91 0.90
CA GLY A 25 15.71 5.04 1.35
C GLY A 25 16.24 4.92 2.79
N ILE A 26 16.37 3.69 3.30
CA ILE A 26 17.08 3.43 4.56
C ILE A 26 18.60 3.55 4.34
N ARG A 27 19.28 4.23 5.26
CA ARG A 27 20.74 4.24 5.36
C ARG A 27 21.07 3.59 6.72
N PRO A 28 21.66 2.39 6.73
CA PRO A 28 22.08 1.74 7.97
C PRO A 28 23.24 2.52 8.58
N ASP A 29 23.30 2.59 9.91
CA ASP A 29 24.48 3.04 10.64
C ASP A 29 25.50 1.87 10.70
N PRO A 30 26.58 1.89 9.90
CA PRO A 30 27.52 0.78 9.80
C PRO A 30 28.33 0.58 11.09
N ASP A 31 28.56 1.67 11.84
CA ASP A 31 29.43 1.68 13.00
C ASP A 31 28.65 1.49 14.31
N GLY A 32 27.32 1.66 14.28
CA GLY A 32 26.44 1.47 15.44
C GLY A 32 26.86 2.35 16.62
N GLN A 33 27.31 3.58 16.34
CA GLN A 33 28.00 4.43 17.32
C GLN A 33 27.04 4.98 18.39
N ALA A 34 25.74 4.99 18.11
CA ALA A 34 24.72 5.37 19.08
C ALA A 34 24.47 4.24 20.10
N PRO A 35 24.60 4.50 21.43
CA PRO A 35 24.35 3.49 22.46
C PRO A 35 22.93 2.91 22.34
N GLY A 36 22.81 1.59 22.21
CA GLY A 36 21.52 0.90 22.07
C GLY A 36 21.01 0.76 20.63
N ASN A 37 21.73 1.26 19.63
CA ASN A 37 21.38 1.11 18.22
C ASN A 37 21.92 -0.22 17.67
N TRP A 38 21.10 -0.95 16.91
CA TRP A 38 21.57 -2.15 16.19
C TRP A 38 22.24 -1.71 14.89
N ARG A 39 23.30 -2.41 14.44
CA ARG A 39 24.04 -2.08 13.19
C ARG A 39 23.17 -2.03 11.91
N GLY A 40 21.95 -2.58 11.98
CA GLY A 40 20.97 -2.54 10.89
C GLY A 40 19.90 -1.46 11.02
N ALA A 41 19.90 -0.68 12.11
CA ALA A 41 18.89 0.34 12.33
C ALA A 41 19.14 1.58 11.44
N PRO A 42 18.10 2.19 10.86
CA PRO A 42 18.24 3.41 10.08
C PRO A 42 18.72 4.57 10.94
N GLU A 43 19.71 5.34 10.47
CA GLU A 43 20.19 6.56 11.14
C GLU A 43 19.07 7.59 11.39
N ALA A 44 18.19 7.76 10.41
CA ALA A 44 17.04 8.67 10.47
C ALA A 44 15.77 7.95 9.96
N PRO A 45 14.85 7.52 10.86
CA PRO A 45 13.69 6.73 10.48
C PRO A 45 12.73 7.46 9.53
N GLY A 46 12.65 8.79 9.61
CA GLY A 46 11.87 9.63 8.69
C GLY A 46 10.38 9.28 8.62
N ILE A 47 9.78 8.86 9.74
CA ILE A 47 8.43 8.25 9.80
C ILE A 47 7.37 9.14 9.14
N GLY A 48 7.39 10.46 9.38
CA GLY A 48 6.42 11.38 8.78
C GLY A 48 6.50 11.44 7.25
N ARG A 49 7.72 11.47 6.69
CA ARG A 49 7.93 11.45 5.23
C ARG A 49 7.45 10.13 4.63
N LYS A 50 7.70 9.01 5.31
CA LYS A 50 7.22 7.69 4.89
C LYS A 50 5.71 7.60 4.92
N ALA A 51 5.06 8.09 5.98
CA ALA A 51 3.60 8.13 6.07
C ALA A 51 2.97 8.97 4.94
N LEU A 52 3.58 10.10 4.57
CA LEU A 52 3.13 10.91 3.43
C LEU A 52 3.22 10.13 2.11
N TRP A 53 4.38 9.54 1.82
CA TRP A 53 4.57 8.71 0.62
C TRP A 53 3.62 7.52 0.59
N THR A 54 3.45 6.82 1.71
CA THR A 54 2.48 5.73 1.85
C THR A 54 1.08 6.20 1.50
N THR A 55 0.67 7.37 1.99
CA THR A 55 -0.67 7.90 1.73
C THR A 55 -0.85 8.21 0.25
N VAL A 56 0.10 8.90 -0.38
CA VAL A 56 0.04 9.23 -1.82
C VAL A 56 -0.03 7.96 -2.67
N VAL A 57 0.86 7.00 -2.43
CA VAL A 57 0.91 5.74 -3.18
C VAL A 57 -0.37 4.91 -2.94
N ALA A 58 -0.82 4.81 -1.69
CA ALA A 58 -2.05 4.10 -1.34
C ALA A 58 -3.28 4.73 -1.98
N THR A 59 -3.38 6.06 -2.04
CA THR A 59 -4.48 6.75 -2.73
C THR A 59 -4.47 6.41 -4.23
N VAL A 60 -3.32 6.43 -4.89
CA VAL A 60 -3.23 6.09 -6.32
C VAL A 60 -3.64 4.63 -6.57
N VAL A 61 -3.14 3.69 -5.77
CA VAL A 61 -3.49 2.26 -5.88
C VAL A 61 -4.99 2.05 -5.61
N PHE A 62 -5.52 2.68 -4.57
CA PHE A 62 -6.94 2.60 -4.22
C PHE A 62 -7.83 3.14 -5.33
N LEU A 63 -7.48 4.28 -5.95
CA LEU A 63 -8.24 4.82 -7.08
C LEU A 63 -8.26 3.82 -8.26
N GLY A 64 -7.13 3.18 -8.56
CA GLY A 64 -7.08 2.12 -9.57
C GLY A 64 -8.00 0.94 -9.24
N ILE A 65 -7.97 0.45 -8.00
CA ILE A 65 -8.85 -0.62 -7.51
C ILE A 65 -10.32 -0.21 -7.58
N TYR A 66 -10.65 1.01 -7.13
CA TYR A 66 -12.01 1.52 -7.11
C TYR A 66 -12.60 1.65 -8.52
N SER A 67 -11.81 2.18 -9.46
CA SER A 67 -12.17 2.27 -10.88
C SER A 67 -12.39 0.89 -11.47
N LEU A 68 -11.48 -0.06 -11.20
CA LEU A 68 -11.60 -1.43 -11.69
C LEU A 68 -12.89 -2.12 -11.20
N ILE A 69 -13.18 -2.02 -9.89
CA ILE A 69 -14.37 -2.63 -9.28
C ILE A 69 -15.67 -1.98 -9.77
N THR A 70 -15.64 -0.69 -10.10
CA THR A 70 -16.82 0.04 -10.58
C THR A 70 -17.02 -0.10 -12.09
N SER A 71 -15.99 -0.50 -12.83
CA SER A 71 -16.05 -0.73 -14.26
C SER A 71 -16.59 -2.12 -14.61
N ASP A 72 -17.20 -2.25 -15.79
CA ASP A 72 -17.61 -3.54 -16.36
C ASP A 72 -16.45 -4.33 -17.00
N TRP A 73 -15.21 -3.83 -16.91
CA TRP A 73 -14.05 -4.44 -17.55
C TRP A 73 -13.70 -5.80 -16.96
N LEU A 74 -13.98 -6.00 -15.67
CA LEU A 74 -13.63 -7.21 -14.93
C LEU A 74 -14.86 -7.72 -14.18
N SER A 75 -15.81 -8.26 -14.96
CA SER A 75 -17.07 -8.82 -14.47
C SER A 75 -17.14 -10.32 -14.74
N PHE A 76 -17.53 -11.08 -13.71
CA PHE A 76 -17.74 -12.53 -13.78
C PHE A 76 -19.18 -12.91 -14.16
N ARG A 77 -20.07 -11.92 -14.23
CA ARG A 77 -21.47 -12.13 -14.62
C ARG A 77 -21.74 -11.77 -16.07
N HIS A 78 -20.98 -10.84 -16.62
CA HIS A 78 -21.15 -10.31 -17.98
C HIS A 78 -19.77 -9.95 -18.52
N GLY A 79 -19.55 -10.07 -19.83
CA GLY A 79 -18.26 -9.78 -20.46
C GLY A 79 -17.36 -11.01 -20.63
N TRP A 80 -16.08 -10.78 -20.92
CA TRP A 80 -15.12 -11.80 -21.33
C TRP A 80 -14.78 -12.87 -20.28
N LEU A 81 -14.93 -12.57 -18.99
CA LEU A 81 -14.69 -13.48 -17.86
C LEU A 81 -16.00 -14.05 -17.29
N ALA A 82 -17.11 -13.91 -17.99
CA ALA A 82 -18.38 -14.46 -17.55
C ALA A 82 -18.29 -16.00 -17.47
N MET A 83 -18.70 -16.56 -16.33
CA MET A 83 -18.76 -18.01 -16.18
C MET A 83 -19.86 -18.58 -17.08
N PRO A 84 -19.58 -19.64 -17.86
CA PRO A 84 -20.62 -20.40 -18.53
C PRO A 84 -21.65 -20.84 -17.49
N ILE A 85 -22.93 -20.62 -17.79
CA ILE A 85 -24.03 -21.10 -16.97
C ILE A 85 -24.43 -22.45 -17.57
N ASP A 86 -23.68 -23.51 -17.22
CA ASP A 86 -24.09 -24.89 -17.42
C ASP A 86 -24.83 -25.46 -16.20
#